data_AF-V8CFE5-F1
#
_entry.id   AF-V8CFE5-F1
#
_cell.length_a   1.000
_cell.length_b   1.000
_cell.length_c   1.000
_cell.angle_alpha   90.00
_cell.angle_beta   90.00
_cell.angle_gamma   90.00
#
_symmetry.space_group_name_H-M   'P 1'
#
loop_
_entity.id
_entity.type
_entity.pdbx_description
1 polymer ?
#
loop_
_entity_poly.entity_id
_entity_poly.type
_entity_poly.pdbx_seq_one_letter_code
_entity_poly.pdbx_strand_id
1 'polypeptide(L)'
;MASRLVIALLLCSVASASEPALSAQDFLRYYEHNLKAAHQAILQGSVSREFVRFRGYSLIDYTIYKQMSKQEIKAIKKPLIFFSGVLSGKPLYSEFGGVSIDAYADNEMRAHLNFQGRYFSDLIAIGQDRFYALCALSAINRCLLLGIGERW
;
A
#
# COMPACT_ATOMS: atom_id res chain seq x y z
N MET A 1 -17.54 -31.67 -65.11
CA MET A 1 -18.30 -30.62 -64.42
C MET A 1 -17.97 -30.68 -62.94
N ALA A 2 -17.57 -29.51 -62.42
CA ALA A 2 -17.16 -29.10 -61.08
C ALA A 2 -17.25 -30.09 -59.89
N SER A 3 -16.06 -30.35 -59.33
CA SER A 3 -15.78 -30.77 -57.96
C SER A 3 -16.38 -29.80 -56.94
N ARG A 4 -16.98 -30.30 -55.84
CA ARG A 4 -17.38 -29.47 -54.68
C ARG A 4 -16.80 -30.06 -53.41
N LEU A 5 -15.60 -29.60 -53.08
CA LEU A 5 -15.00 -29.70 -51.75
C LEU A 5 -15.61 -28.58 -50.90
N VAL A 6 -16.41 -28.91 -49.88
CA VAL A 6 -16.85 -27.92 -48.88
C VAL A 6 -15.92 -28.05 -47.68
N ILE A 7 -15.02 -27.07 -47.58
CA ILE A 7 -14.05 -26.91 -46.49
C ILE A 7 -14.83 -26.51 -45.23
N ALA A 8 -14.79 -27.36 -44.21
CA ALA A 8 -15.27 -27.01 -42.87
C ALA A 8 -14.29 -26.02 -42.23
N LEU A 9 -14.71 -24.76 -42.10
CA LEU A 9 -14.00 -23.73 -41.33
C LEU A 9 -14.18 -24.01 -39.84
N LEU A 10 -13.17 -24.65 -39.23
CA LEU A 10 -12.98 -24.64 -37.79
C LEU A 10 -12.58 -23.23 -37.35
N LEU A 11 -13.55 -22.48 -36.82
CA LEU A 11 -13.30 -21.28 -36.04
C LEU A 11 -12.62 -21.69 -34.73
N CYS A 12 -11.29 -21.74 -34.73
CA CYS A 12 -10.53 -21.72 -33.48
C CYS A 12 -10.69 -20.34 -32.85
N SER A 13 -11.64 -20.21 -31.92
CA SER A 13 -11.64 -19.13 -30.95
C SER A 13 -10.41 -19.33 -30.05
N VAL A 14 -9.33 -18.62 -30.38
CA VAL A 14 -8.24 -18.36 -29.43
C VAL A 14 -8.83 -17.50 -28.32
N ALA A 15 -9.39 -18.15 -27.31
CA ALA A 15 -9.51 -17.55 -26.00
C ALA A 15 -8.08 -17.31 -25.53
N SER A 16 -7.57 -16.08 -25.69
CA SER A 16 -6.42 -15.63 -24.92
C SER A 16 -6.82 -15.75 -23.46
N ALA A 17 -6.47 -16.87 -22.82
CA ALA A 17 -6.47 -16.98 -21.38
C ALA A 17 -5.44 -15.96 -20.89
N SER A 18 -5.91 -14.74 -20.62
CA SER A 18 -5.11 -13.75 -19.90
C SER A 18 -4.67 -14.41 -18.59
N GLU A 19 -3.36 -14.51 -18.36
CA GLU A 19 -2.84 -14.97 -17.08
C GLU A 19 -3.56 -14.20 -15.96
N PRO A 20 -3.98 -14.87 -14.87
CA PRO A 20 -4.67 -14.18 -13.79
C PRO A 20 -3.78 -13.04 -13.28
N ALA A 21 -4.29 -11.82 -13.36
CA ALA A 21 -3.57 -10.66 -12.86
C ALA A 21 -3.35 -10.83 -11.35
N LEU A 22 -2.09 -10.78 -10.91
CA LEU A 22 -1.75 -10.81 -9.48
C LEU A 22 -2.41 -9.63 -8.77
N SER A 23 -3.07 -9.89 -7.65
CA SER A 23 -3.73 -8.86 -6.84
C SER A 23 -2.74 -8.15 -5.91
N ALA A 24 -3.13 -6.98 -5.39
CA ALA A 24 -2.36 -6.30 -4.34
C ALA A 24 -2.09 -7.20 -3.12
N GLN A 25 -3.05 -8.07 -2.77
CA GLN A 25 -2.91 -9.04 -1.69
C GLN A 25 -1.81 -10.06 -1.98
N ASP A 26 -1.70 -10.53 -3.24
CA ASP A 26 -0.67 -11.49 -3.64
C ASP A 26 0.73 -10.89 -3.56
N PHE A 27 0.89 -9.63 -3.96
CA PHE A 27 2.15 -8.91 -3.81
C PHE A 27 2.52 -8.67 -2.34
N LEU A 28 1.56 -8.30 -1.49
CA LEU A 28 1.82 -8.15 -0.07
C LEU A 28 2.29 -9.45 0.56
N ARG A 29 1.67 -10.57 0.21
CA ARG A 29 2.06 -11.91 0.67
C ARG A 29 3.46 -12.28 0.17
N TYR A 30 3.76 -12.00 -1.09
CA TYR A 30 5.08 -12.26 -1.66
C TYR A 30 6.19 -11.44 -0.97
N TYR A 31 5.92 -10.18 -0.63
CA TYR A 31 6.90 -9.28 0.00
C TYR A 31 6.82 -9.24 1.54
N GLU A 32 5.98 -10.05 2.17
CA GLU A 32 5.66 -9.97 3.61
C GLU A 32 6.93 -9.98 4.47
N HIS A 33 7.85 -10.91 4.21
CA HIS A 33 9.09 -11.02 4.97
C HIS A 33 9.92 -9.73 4.92
N ASN A 34 10.07 -9.14 3.72
CA ASN A 34 10.85 -7.92 3.53
C ASN A 34 10.16 -6.70 4.14
N LEU A 35 8.84 -6.60 4.01
CA LEU A 35 8.05 -5.50 4.58
C LEU A 35 8.09 -5.54 6.11
N LYS A 36 8.00 -6.74 6.70
CA LYS A 36 8.13 -6.93 8.15
C LYS A 36 9.53 -6.58 8.65
N ALA A 37 10.57 -7.03 7.97
CA ALA A 37 11.96 -6.69 8.32
C ALA A 37 12.21 -5.18 8.23
N ALA A 38 11.73 -4.54 7.16
CA ALA A 38 11.81 -3.08 6.99
C ALA A 38 11.07 -2.35 8.12
N HIS A 39 9.86 -2.79 8.47
CA HIS A 39 9.09 -2.21 9.57
C HIS A 39 9.84 -2.32 10.90
N GLN A 40 10.41 -3.49 11.21
CA GLN A 40 11.19 -3.70 12.44
C GLN A 40 12.42 -2.77 12.51
N ALA A 41 13.16 -2.62 11.42
CA ALA A 41 14.31 -1.72 11.36
C ALA A 41 13.90 -0.25 11.55
N ILE A 42 12.79 0.17 10.94
CA ILE A 42 12.25 1.53 11.09
C ILE A 42 11.77 1.78 12.53
N LEU A 43 11.10 0.81 13.15
CA LEU A 43 10.66 0.88 14.54
C LEU A 43 11.86 1.06 15.49
N GLN A 44 12.89 0.21 15.35
CA GLN A 44 14.11 0.31 16.17
C GLN A 44 14.83 1.66 16.00
N GLY A 45 14.97 2.14 14.76
CA GLY A 45 15.54 3.46 14.48
C GLY A 45 14.69 4.61 15.03
N SER A 46 13.36 4.44 15.06
CA SER A 46 12.44 5.45 15.61
C SER A 46 12.54 5.54 17.13
N VAL A 47 12.67 4.40 17.82
CA VAL A 47 12.84 4.33 19.28
C VAL A 47 14.18 4.95 19.70
N SER A 48 15.27 4.58 19.03
CA SER A 48 16.63 5.07 19.31
C SER A 48 16.90 6.50 18.82
N ARG A 49 16.01 7.06 17.99
CA ARG A 49 16.21 8.32 17.25
C ARG A 49 17.33 8.28 16.20
N GLU A 50 17.80 7.08 15.87
CA GLU A 50 18.70 6.81 14.75
C GLU A 50 17.87 6.40 13.52
N PHE A 51 17.17 7.37 12.94
CA PHE A 51 16.17 7.10 11.90
C PHE A 51 16.78 6.47 10.64
N VAL A 52 16.13 5.40 10.16
CA VAL A 52 16.39 4.84 8.82
C VAL A 52 16.14 5.93 7.77
N ARG A 53 17.05 6.03 6.79
CA ARG A 53 17.02 7.08 5.77
C ARG A 53 16.59 6.52 4.42
N PHE A 54 15.60 7.14 3.80
CA PHE A 54 15.16 6.81 2.44
C PHE A 54 15.11 8.07 1.59
N ARG A 55 15.96 8.17 0.56
CA ARG A 55 16.04 9.35 -0.34
C ARG A 55 16.09 10.69 0.42
N GLY A 56 16.80 10.71 1.55
CA GLY A 56 16.94 11.90 2.40
C GLY A 56 15.74 12.21 3.32
N TYR A 57 14.72 11.35 3.39
CA TYR A 57 13.69 11.38 4.42
C TYR A 57 14.09 10.53 5.63
N SER A 58 13.68 10.96 6.83
CA SER A 58 13.76 10.15 8.04
C SER A 58 12.48 9.34 8.14
N LEU A 59 12.60 8.02 8.07
CA LEU A 59 11.47 7.13 8.27
C LEU A 59 11.17 7.02 9.77
N ILE A 60 9.90 7.24 10.13
CA ILE A 60 9.44 7.18 11.52
C ILE A 60 8.27 6.22 11.59
N ASP A 61 8.33 5.24 12.48
CA ASP A 61 7.18 4.38 12.77
C ASP A 61 5.99 5.20 13.28
N TYR A 62 4.78 4.88 12.79
CA TYR A 62 3.56 5.60 13.12
C TYR A 62 3.28 5.63 14.63
N THR A 63 3.45 4.51 15.34
CA THR A 63 3.13 4.43 16.77
C THR A 63 4.06 5.31 17.58
N ILE A 64 5.35 5.35 17.22
CA ILE A 64 6.33 6.23 17.85
C ILE A 64 6.05 7.69 17.49
N TYR A 65 5.78 7.99 16.21
CA TYR A 65 5.43 9.35 15.75
C TYR A 65 4.27 9.94 16.55
N LYS A 66 3.26 9.14 16.85
CA LYS A 66 2.08 9.57 17.62
C LYS A 66 2.38 9.88 19.09
N GLN A 67 3.48 9.38 19.63
CA GLN A 67 3.94 9.63 20.99
C GLN A 67 4.91 10.82 21.07
N MET A 68 5.46 11.26 19.93
CA MET A 68 6.39 12.40 19.89
C MET A 68 5.66 13.74 20.08
N SER A 69 6.32 14.66 20.79
CA SER A 69 5.91 16.05 20.85
C SER A 69 6.08 16.76 19.51
N LYS A 70 5.36 17.87 19.32
CA LYS A 70 5.49 18.70 18.10
C LYS A 70 6.91 19.25 17.94
N GLN A 71 7.59 19.54 19.04
CA GLN A 71 8.97 20.04 19.06
C GLN A 71 9.93 18.98 18.54
N GLU A 72 9.80 17.73 19.00
CA GLU A 72 10.59 16.61 18.51
C GLU A 72 10.37 16.38 17.01
N ILE A 73 9.13 16.39 16.55
CA ILE A 73 8.81 16.20 15.13
C ILE A 73 9.43 17.32 14.28
N LYS A 74 9.39 18.57 14.74
CA LYS A 74 10.00 19.73 14.03
C LYS A 74 11.51 19.64 13.94
N ALA A 75 12.17 19.00 14.91
CA ALA A 75 13.61 18.78 14.88
C ALA A 75 14.04 17.71 13.86
N ILE A 76 13.11 16.86 13.42
CA ILE A 76 13.41 15.79 12.46
C ILE A 76 13.40 16.36 11.05
N LYS A 77 14.53 16.21 10.34
CA LYS A 77 14.66 16.66 8.96
C LYS A 77 13.91 15.75 8.00
N LYS A 78 12.87 16.30 7.34
CA LYS A 78 12.04 15.62 6.33
C LYS A 78 11.46 14.30 6.86
N PRO A 79 10.57 14.35 7.86
CA PRO A 79 9.95 13.14 8.40
C PRO A 79 9.01 12.51 7.37
N LEU A 80 9.04 11.19 7.25
CA LEU A 80 8.10 10.39 6.48
C LEU A 80 7.63 9.24 7.35
N ILE A 81 6.32 9.15 7.56
CA ILE A 81 5.76 8.26 8.56
C ILE A 81 5.48 6.90 7.91
N PHE A 82 6.05 5.84 8.47
CA PHE A 82 5.81 4.48 8.06
C PHE A 82 4.66 3.90 8.90
N PHE A 83 3.57 3.52 8.24
CA PHE A 83 2.41 2.89 8.85
C PHE A 83 2.41 1.38 8.53
N SER A 84 2.05 0.57 9.52
CA SER A 84 1.82 -0.87 9.41
C SER A 84 0.56 -1.17 10.21
N GLY A 85 -0.42 -1.86 9.61
CA GLY A 85 -1.70 -2.09 10.28
C GLY A 85 -2.73 -2.79 9.41
N VAL A 86 -3.96 -2.84 9.89
CA VAL A 86 -5.11 -3.49 9.22
C VAL A 86 -6.26 -2.51 9.06
N LEU A 87 -7.09 -2.69 8.03
CA LEU A 87 -8.25 -1.83 7.80
C LEU A 87 -9.29 -1.99 8.90
N SER A 88 -9.86 -0.87 9.34
CA SER A 88 -10.97 -0.77 10.30
C SER A 88 -12.26 -0.40 9.58
N GLY A 89 -12.65 -1.19 8.58
CA GLY A 89 -13.86 -0.96 7.79
C GLY A 89 -13.57 -0.83 6.29
N LYS A 90 -14.59 -0.40 5.54
CA LYS A 90 -14.49 -0.27 4.08
C LYS A 90 -13.82 1.06 3.71
N PRO A 91 -12.89 1.06 2.73
CA PRO A 91 -12.38 2.30 2.15
C PRO A 91 -13.51 3.17 1.59
N LEU A 92 -13.38 4.48 1.76
CA LEU A 92 -14.32 5.48 1.23
C LEU A 92 -13.68 6.19 0.04
N TYR A 93 -14.27 6.03 -1.14
CA TYR A 93 -13.85 6.74 -2.34
C TYR A 93 -14.47 8.15 -2.40
N SER A 94 -13.69 9.11 -2.90
CA SER A 94 -14.14 10.46 -3.19
C SER A 94 -14.07 10.73 -4.68
N GLU A 95 -15.12 11.35 -5.23
CA GLU A 95 -15.17 11.83 -6.62
C GLU A 95 -14.07 12.84 -6.97
N PHE A 96 -13.41 13.43 -5.97
CA PHE A 96 -12.23 14.28 -6.16
C PHE A 96 -10.91 13.49 -6.29
N GLY A 97 -10.98 12.18 -6.47
CA GLY A 97 -9.82 11.31 -6.76
C GLY A 97 -9.02 10.91 -5.51
N GLY A 98 -9.67 10.78 -4.36
CA GLY A 98 -9.05 10.36 -3.09
C GLY A 98 -9.72 9.13 -2.50
N VAL A 99 -8.99 8.40 -1.66
CA VAL A 99 -9.54 7.31 -0.83
C VAL A 99 -9.18 7.56 0.62
N SER A 100 -10.18 7.56 1.50
CA SER A 100 -10.00 7.64 2.95
C SER A 100 -10.21 6.27 3.57
N ILE A 101 -9.34 5.91 4.51
CA ILE A 101 -9.48 4.69 5.31
C ILE A 101 -9.32 5.00 6.79
N ASP A 102 -10.02 4.22 7.60
CA ASP A 102 -9.68 4.05 9.01
C ASP A 102 -8.93 2.72 9.16
N ALA A 103 -7.91 2.71 10.01
CA ALA A 103 -7.05 1.56 10.23
C ALA A 103 -6.60 1.47 11.68
N TYR A 104 -6.22 0.27 12.10
CA TYR A 104 -5.53 0.03 13.37
C TYR A 104 -4.06 -0.24 13.11
N ALA A 105 -3.19 0.59 13.68
CA ALA A 105 -1.78 0.28 13.83
C ALA A 105 -1.57 -0.72 14.98
N ASP A 106 -0.33 -1.16 15.15
CA ASP A 106 0.07 -1.98 16.30
C ASP A 106 -0.31 -1.27 17.63
N ASN A 107 -0.74 -2.06 18.62
CA ASN A 107 -1.35 -1.61 19.87
C ASN A 107 -2.74 -0.95 19.73
N GLU A 108 -3.51 -1.35 18.71
CA GLU A 108 -4.91 -0.89 18.48
C GLU A 108 -5.04 0.62 18.30
N MET A 109 -3.95 1.29 17.94
CA MET A 109 -3.97 2.74 17.72
C MET A 109 -4.69 3.06 16.42
N ARG A 110 -5.80 3.80 16.53
CA ARG A 110 -6.58 4.23 15.35
C ARG A 110 -5.82 5.27 14.53
N ALA A 111 -5.86 5.08 13.22
CA ALA A 111 -5.32 6.00 12.23
C ALA A 111 -6.36 6.28 11.15
N HIS A 112 -6.43 7.54 10.74
CA HIS A 112 -7.18 7.97 9.56
C HIS A 112 -6.18 8.36 8.47
N LEU A 113 -6.18 7.64 7.36
CA LEU A 113 -5.19 7.77 6.30
C LEU A 113 -5.87 8.09 4.98
N ASN A 114 -5.25 8.96 4.18
CA ASN A 114 -5.74 9.30 2.85
C ASN A 114 -4.75 8.87 1.76
N PHE A 115 -5.29 8.27 0.71
CA PHE A 115 -4.58 7.78 -0.46
C PHE A 115 -5.13 8.44 -1.72
N GLN A 116 -4.43 8.28 -2.84
CA GLN A 116 -4.96 8.63 -4.15
C GLN A 116 -6.05 7.63 -4.57
N GLY A 117 -7.00 8.10 -5.40
CA GLY A 117 -8.13 7.34 -5.94
C GLY A 117 -7.75 5.97 -6.52
N ARG A 118 -6.59 5.90 -7.18
CA ARG A 118 -6.09 4.67 -7.82
C ARG A 118 -5.92 3.48 -6.88
N TYR A 119 -5.68 3.73 -5.58
CA TYR A 119 -5.48 2.67 -4.60
C TYR A 119 -6.80 2.04 -4.12
N PHE A 120 -7.95 2.51 -4.59
CA PHE A 120 -9.24 2.06 -4.07
C PHE A 120 -9.45 0.55 -4.22
N SER A 121 -9.24 0.01 -5.43
CA SER A 121 -9.38 -1.43 -5.70
C SER A 121 -8.36 -2.26 -4.92
N ASP A 122 -7.13 -1.76 -4.76
CA ASP A 122 -6.09 -2.46 -4.00
C ASP A 122 -6.45 -2.54 -2.53
N LEU A 123 -6.92 -1.44 -1.94
CA LEU A 123 -7.37 -1.40 -0.55
C LEU A 123 -8.57 -2.33 -0.32
N ILE A 124 -9.48 -2.44 -1.28
CA ILE A 124 -10.59 -3.41 -1.24
C ILE A 124 -10.06 -4.84 -1.30
N ALA A 125 -9.10 -5.13 -2.19
CA ALA A 125 -8.52 -6.46 -2.37
C ALA A 125 -7.71 -6.93 -1.16
N ILE A 126 -6.99 -6.01 -0.50
CA ILE A 126 -6.25 -6.29 0.74
C ILE A 126 -7.18 -6.68 1.88
N GLY A 127 -8.32 -5.99 2.01
CA GLY A 127 -9.32 -6.31 3.03
C GLY A 127 -8.76 -6.25 4.46
N GLN A 128 -8.79 -7.37 5.17
CA GLN A 128 -8.34 -7.46 6.57
C GLN A 128 -6.85 -7.79 6.72
N ASP A 129 -6.14 -8.01 5.61
CA ASP A 129 -4.72 -8.29 5.66
C ASP A 129 -3.93 -7.05 6.11
N ARG A 130 -2.75 -7.32 6.66
CA ARG A 130 -1.83 -6.26 7.06
C ARG A 130 -1.30 -5.55 5.83
N PHE A 131 -1.34 -4.22 5.86
CA PHE A 131 -0.78 -3.36 4.82
C PHE A 131 0.25 -2.40 5.39
N TYR A 132 1.04 -1.84 4.49
CA TYR A 132 2.13 -0.93 4.80
C TYR A 132 2.01 0.34 3.96
N ALA A 133 2.26 1.50 4.56
CA ALA A 133 2.18 2.77 3.87
C ALA A 133 3.28 3.76 4.28
N LEU A 134 3.70 4.62 3.35
CA LEU A 134 4.51 5.81 3.64
C LEU A 134 3.64 7.05 3.55
N CYS A 135 3.53 7.80 4.66
CA CYS A 135 2.62 8.92 4.80
C CYS A 135 3.37 10.23 5.10
N ALA A 136 3.07 11.26 4.32
CA ALA A 136 3.52 12.64 4.57
C ALA A 136 2.55 13.36 5.53
N LEU A 137 2.39 12.81 6.74
CA LEU A 137 1.39 13.28 7.72
C LEU A 137 1.63 14.71 8.20
N SER A 138 2.89 15.15 8.23
CA SER A 138 3.26 16.50 8.70
C SER A 138 2.89 17.62 7.72
N ALA A 139 2.47 17.30 6.49
CA ALA A 139 2.24 18.29 5.44
C ALA A 139 0.85 18.18 4.78
N ILE A 140 0.48 17.00 4.28
CA ILE A 140 -0.71 16.86 3.39
C ILE A 140 -1.58 15.64 3.78
N ASN A 141 -1.20 14.88 4.80
CA ASN A 141 -1.89 13.63 5.21
C ASN A 141 -2.16 12.69 4.01
N ARG A 142 -1.18 12.56 3.11
CA ARG A 142 -1.23 11.67 1.94
C ARG A 142 -0.29 10.49 2.13
N CYS A 143 -0.78 9.31 1.81
CA CYS A 143 -0.10 8.05 1.94
C CYS A 143 0.14 7.38 0.58
N LEU A 144 1.24 6.65 0.50
CA LEU A 144 1.59 5.75 -0.59
C LEU A 144 1.51 4.33 -0.06
N LEU A 145 0.73 3.47 -0.73
CA LEU A 145 0.60 2.07 -0.37
C LEU A 145 1.84 1.31 -0.86
N LEU A 146 2.42 0.46 -0.02
CA LEU A 146 3.68 -0.24 -0.30
C LEU A 146 3.43 -1.71 -0.57
N GLY A 147 4.29 -2.33 -1.38
CA GLY A 147 4.30 -3.78 -1.56
C GLY A 147 3.13 -4.34 -2.37
N ILE A 148 2.41 -3.50 -3.12
CA ILE A 148 1.21 -3.90 -3.88
C ILE A 148 1.46 -4.15 -5.38
N GLY A 149 2.73 -4.14 -5.82
CA GLY A 149 3.07 -4.41 -7.22
C GLY A 149 2.67 -3.32 -8.21
N GLU A 150 2.69 -2.06 -7.78
CA GLU A 150 2.40 -0.88 -8.62
C GLU A 150 3.14 -0.91 -9.97
N ARG A 151 2.35 -0.82 -11.05
CA ARG A 151 2.84 -0.65 -12.42
C ARG A 151 2.79 0.83 -12.76
N TRP A 152 3.96 1.44 -13.00
CA TRP A 152 4.12 2.84 -13.40
C TRP A 152 4.09 2.98 -14.92
#